data_AF-A0A2M8AMA3-F1
#
_entry.id   AF-A0A2M8AMA3-F1
#
_cell.length_a   1.000
_cell.length_b   1.000
_cell.length_c   1.000
_cell.angle_alpha   90.00
_cell.angle_beta   90.00
_cell.angle_gamma   90.00
#
_symmetry.space_group_name_H-M   'P 1'
#
loop_
_entity.id
_entity.type
_entity.pdbx_description
1 polymer ?
#
loop_
_entity_poly.entity_id
_entity_poly.type
_entity_poly.pdbx_seq_one_letter_code
_entity_poly.pdbx_strand_id
1 'polypeptide(L)'
;MMPTSPINNIRLFKSVFTGREDVFALRWEKGSKSGYMPVYFYDPYRYRAHKMNGGTFQNYADKEYLPFTEKEIEKHLNGEQHIGVYPLLKDNTSWFIVADFDKVEWVDDCKKFITACKYS
;
A
#
# COMPACT_ATOMS: atom_id res chain seq x y z
N MET A 1 -14.41 -2.51 26.87
CA MET A 1 -13.48 -3.00 25.83
C MET A 1 -12.10 -2.55 26.24
N MET A 2 -11.19 -3.47 26.61
CA MET A 2 -9.82 -3.11 27.00
C MET A 2 -9.10 -2.57 25.76
N PRO A 3 -8.38 -1.44 25.82
CA PRO A 3 -7.57 -0.98 24.70
C PRO A 3 -6.51 -2.06 24.40
N THR A 4 -6.51 -2.58 23.18
CA THR A 4 -5.48 -3.50 22.71
C THR A 4 -4.14 -2.78 22.72
N SER A 5 -3.09 -3.45 23.21
CA SER A 5 -1.73 -2.91 23.19
C SER A 5 -1.32 -2.52 21.75
N PRO A 6 -0.62 -1.38 21.54
CA PRO A 6 -0.17 -0.93 20.22
C PRO A 6 0.54 -2.01 19.38
N ILE A 7 1.33 -2.86 20.03
CA ILE A 7 2.05 -3.97 19.39
C ILE A 7 1.08 -5.00 18.79
N ASN A 8 -0.04 -5.26 19.45
CA ASN A 8 -1.06 -6.19 18.96
C ASN A 8 -1.76 -5.64 17.71
N ASN A 9 -1.99 -4.32 17.67
CA ASN A 9 -2.63 -3.68 16.53
C ASN A 9 -1.71 -3.68 15.29
N ILE A 10 -0.41 -3.43 15.47
CA ILE A 10 0.57 -3.49 14.36
C ILE A 10 0.67 -4.92 13.82
N ARG A 11 0.78 -5.91 14.71
CA ARG A 11 0.83 -7.33 14.30
C ARG A 11 -0.43 -7.74 13.54
N LEU A 12 -1.60 -7.37 14.05
CA LEU A 12 -2.87 -7.63 13.38
C LEU A 12 -2.91 -6.95 12.00
N PHE A 13 -2.52 -5.68 11.92
CA PHE A 13 -2.48 -4.93 10.67
C PHE A 13 -1.61 -5.64 9.62
N LYS A 14 -0.39 -6.04 9.97
CA LYS A 14 0.52 -6.77 9.06
C LYS A 14 -0.04 -8.11 8.61
N SER A 15 -0.82 -8.80 9.46
CA SER A 15 -1.41 -10.09 9.14
C SER A 15 -2.58 -10.01 8.14
N VAL A 16 -3.25 -8.86 8.07
CA VAL A 16 -4.39 -8.64 7.17
C VAL A 16 -3.97 -7.89 5.91
N PHE A 17 -3.03 -6.94 6.03
CA PHE A 17 -2.54 -6.09 4.95
C PHE A 17 -1.12 -6.50 4.55
N THR A 18 -0.97 -7.74 4.06
CA THR A 18 0.33 -8.28 3.62
C THR A 18 0.58 -7.96 2.13
N GLY A 19 1.74 -7.44 1.81
CA GLY A 19 2.12 -7.08 0.44
C GLY A 19 3.64 -6.93 0.32
N ARG A 20 4.09 -6.06 -0.57
CA ARG A 20 5.52 -5.70 -0.64
C ARG A 20 5.98 -4.98 0.63
N GLU A 21 7.11 -5.42 1.16
CA GLU A 21 7.73 -4.81 2.34
C GLU A 21 8.74 -3.70 1.98
N ASP A 22 9.20 -3.64 0.73
CA ASP A 22 10.20 -2.68 0.27
C ASP A 22 9.60 -1.34 -0.19
N VAL A 23 8.28 -1.20 -0.21
CA VAL A 23 7.58 0.01 -0.64
C VAL A 23 6.17 0.08 -0.05
N PHE A 24 5.72 1.28 0.28
CA PHE A 24 4.30 1.59 0.55
C PHE A 24 3.86 2.83 -0.21
N ALA A 25 2.55 3.03 -0.31
CA ALA A 25 1.97 4.21 -0.92
C ALA A 25 1.45 5.19 0.14
N LEU A 26 1.61 6.49 -0.08
CA LEU A 26 1.01 7.54 0.74
C LEU A 26 -0.18 8.15 0.00
N ARG A 27 -1.29 8.32 0.72
CA ARG A 27 -2.45 9.07 0.23
C ARG A 27 -2.09 10.55 0.13
N TRP A 28 -2.41 11.17 -0.98
CA TRP A 28 -2.31 12.61 -1.17
C TRP A 28 -3.66 13.18 -1.59
N GLU A 29 -3.91 14.43 -1.20
CA GLU A 29 -5.11 15.16 -1.55
C GLU A 29 -4.72 16.58 -1.97
N LYS A 30 -5.30 17.06 -3.08
CA LYS A 30 -5.09 18.41 -3.60
C LYS A 30 -6.39 18.92 -4.22
N GLY A 31 -7.10 19.75 -3.46
CA GLY A 31 -8.43 20.23 -3.84
C GLY A 31 -9.40 19.04 -4.01
N SER A 32 -10.03 18.92 -5.18
CA SER A 32 -10.94 17.79 -5.48
C SER A 32 -10.24 16.50 -5.93
N LYS A 33 -8.92 16.52 -6.11
CA LYS A 33 -8.15 15.34 -6.55
C LYS A 33 -7.52 14.65 -5.35
N SER A 34 -7.57 13.34 -5.33
CA SER A 34 -6.86 12.51 -4.36
C SER A 34 -6.29 11.27 -5.05
N GLY A 35 -5.34 10.62 -4.40
CA GLY A 35 -4.76 9.37 -4.89
C GLY A 35 -3.73 8.80 -3.94
N TYR A 36 -3.05 7.76 -4.39
CA TYR A 36 -1.93 7.13 -3.68
C TYR A 36 -0.68 7.22 -4.55
N MET A 37 0.48 7.47 -3.94
CA MET A 37 1.76 7.47 -4.63
C MET A 37 2.81 6.71 -3.83
N PRO A 38 3.79 6.04 -4.48
CA PRO A 38 4.88 5.41 -3.75
C PRO A 38 5.68 6.45 -2.97
N VAL A 39 6.11 6.08 -1.77
CA VAL A 39 7.00 6.92 -0.97
C VAL A 39 8.46 6.61 -1.31
N TYR A 40 9.26 7.66 -1.39
CA TYR A 40 10.67 7.57 -1.75
C TYR A 40 11.55 8.24 -0.71
N PHE A 41 12.71 7.64 -0.46
CA PHE A 41 13.85 8.29 0.17
C PHE A 41 14.73 8.93 -0.91
N TYR A 42 15.13 10.18 -0.71
CA TYR A 42 16.01 10.92 -1.62
C TYR A 42 16.64 12.12 -0.92
N ASP A 43 17.75 12.63 -1.48
CA ASP A 43 18.40 13.86 -1.02
C ASP A 43 17.66 15.10 -1.59
N PRO A 44 17.07 15.98 -0.73
CA PRO A 44 16.33 17.16 -1.18
C PRO A 44 17.19 18.23 -1.88
N TYR A 45 18.49 18.29 -1.61
CA TYR A 45 19.41 19.23 -2.25
C TYR A 45 19.75 18.78 -3.67
N ARG A 46 20.07 17.49 -3.85
CA ARG A 46 20.31 16.89 -5.17
C ARG A 46 19.06 16.96 -6.04
N TYR A 47 17.89 16.63 -5.49
CA TYR A 47 16.64 16.75 -6.24
C TYR A 47 16.33 18.20 -6.63
N ARG A 48 16.63 19.19 -5.77
CA ARG A 48 16.49 20.61 -6.12
C ARG A 48 17.36 21.00 -7.31
N ALA A 49 18.64 20.60 -7.31
CA ALA A 49 19.56 20.87 -8.40
C ALA A 49 19.06 20.21 -9.71
N HIS A 50 18.62 18.95 -9.65
CA HIS A 50 18.01 18.25 -10.79
C HIS A 50 16.80 19.00 -11.36
N LYS A 51 15.91 19.47 -10.47
CA LYS A 51 14.73 20.24 -10.86
C LYS A 51 15.07 21.58 -11.49
N MET A 52 16.11 22.28 -10.99
CA MET A 52 16.60 23.53 -11.59
C MET A 52 17.15 23.32 -13.00
N ASN A 53 17.68 22.14 -13.29
CA ASN A 53 18.15 21.75 -14.63
C ASN A 53 17.02 21.21 -15.55
N GLY A 54 15.74 21.43 -15.19
CA GLY A 54 14.58 20.99 -15.98
C GLY A 54 14.11 19.56 -15.71
N GLY A 55 14.70 18.87 -14.73
CA GLY A 55 14.28 17.54 -14.31
C GLY A 55 12.94 17.52 -13.56
N THR A 56 12.31 16.35 -13.53
CA THR A 56 11.09 16.07 -12.75
C THR A 56 11.36 15.00 -11.71
N PHE A 57 10.46 14.83 -10.72
CA PHE A 57 10.60 13.72 -9.78
C PHE A 57 10.51 12.36 -10.49
N GLN A 58 9.77 12.27 -11.61
CA GLN A 58 9.60 11.03 -12.36
C GLN A 58 10.92 10.54 -12.98
N ASN A 59 11.72 11.45 -13.55
CA ASN A 59 13.00 11.13 -14.20
C ASN A 59 14.23 11.31 -13.30
N TYR A 60 14.03 11.55 -12.00
CA TYR A 60 15.11 11.62 -11.02
C TYR A 60 15.53 10.20 -10.60
N ALA A 61 16.79 9.83 -10.86
CA ALA A 61 17.31 8.49 -10.64
C ALA A 61 17.76 8.23 -9.19
N ASP A 62 18.23 9.26 -8.49
CA ASP A 62 18.79 9.17 -7.13
C ASP A 62 17.69 9.15 -6.05
N LYS A 63 16.75 8.20 -6.19
CA LYS A 63 15.67 7.96 -5.24
C LYS A 63 15.45 6.46 -5.05
N GLU A 64 15.13 6.06 -3.84
CA GLU A 64 14.84 4.67 -3.47
C GLU A 64 13.46 4.59 -2.83
N TYR A 65 12.79 3.43 -2.92
CA TYR A 65 11.53 3.26 -2.21
C TYR A 65 11.75 3.25 -0.70
N LEU A 66 10.83 3.89 0.04
CA LEU A 66 10.85 3.83 1.49
C LEU A 66 10.14 2.54 1.94
N PRO A 67 10.79 1.71 2.79
CA PRO A 67 10.24 0.42 3.17
C PRO A 67 8.98 0.55 4.03
N PHE A 68 8.10 -0.45 3.92
CA PHE A 68 6.86 -0.56 4.68
C PHE A 68 7.16 -1.10 6.09
N THR A 69 7.52 -0.21 7.01
CA THR A 69 7.97 -0.57 8.37
C THR A 69 6.86 -0.43 9.42
N GLU A 70 7.06 -1.04 10.60
CA GLU A 70 6.15 -0.91 11.74
C GLU A 70 5.95 0.55 12.17
N LYS A 71 6.99 1.38 12.04
CA LYS A 71 6.89 2.82 12.31
C LYS A 71 5.93 3.53 11.36
N GLU A 72 5.91 3.15 10.09
CA GLU A 72 4.98 3.74 9.13
C GLU A 72 3.55 3.27 9.38
N ILE A 73 3.37 2.02 9.83
CA ILE A 73 2.07 1.48 10.29
C ILE A 73 1.60 2.21 11.55
N GLU A 74 2.48 2.46 12.52
CA GLU A 74 2.14 3.18 13.75
C GLU A 74 1.62 4.59 13.44
N LYS A 75 2.33 5.36 12.60
CA LYS A 75 1.87 6.66 12.12
C LYS A 75 0.51 6.58 11.43
N HIS A 76 0.26 5.49 10.68
CA HIS A 76 -1.04 5.28 10.04
C HIS A 76 -2.15 5.05 11.05
N LEU A 77 -1.93 4.18 12.03
CA LEU A 77 -2.90 3.89 13.10
C LEU A 77 -3.15 5.12 14.00
N ASN A 78 -2.15 6.00 14.15
CA ASN A 78 -2.28 7.28 14.86
C ASN A 78 -2.98 8.37 14.03
N GLY A 79 -3.28 8.12 12.76
CA GLY A 79 -3.90 9.10 11.86
C GLY A 79 -2.93 10.19 11.34
N GLU A 80 -1.63 10.05 11.56
CA GLU A 80 -0.61 10.99 11.05
C GLU A 80 -0.47 10.89 9.52
N GLN A 81 -0.77 9.72 8.96
CA GLN A 81 -0.76 9.47 7.52
C GLN A 81 -1.75 8.38 7.11
N HIS A 82 -2.14 8.35 5.83
CA HIS A 82 -2.90 7.25 5.27
C HIS A 82 -2.03 6.50 4.26
N ILE A 83 -1.68 5.26 4.58
CA ILE A 83 -0.82 4.43 3.74
C ILE A 83 -1.60 3.34 3.01
N GLY A 84 -1.09 2.91 1.86
CA GLY A 84 -1.57 1.78 1.09
C GLY A 84 -0.47 0.75 0.88
N VAL A 85 -0.86 -0.52 0.76
CA VAL A 85 0.05 -1.65 0.48
C VAL A 85 0.06 -1.96 -1.01
N TYR A 86 1.20 -2.45 -1.51
CA TYR A 86 1.31 -2.97 -2.87
C TYR A 86 1.06 -4.49 -2.86
N PRO A 87 -0.06 -4.96 -3.43
CA PRO A 87 -0.47 -6.37 -3.33
C PRO A 87 0.35 -7.31 -4.23
N LEU A 88 0.84 -6.81 -5.36
CA LEU A 88 1.67 -7.57 -6.30
C LEU A 88 3.13 -7.60 -5.84
N LEU A 89 3.65 -8.80 -5.59
CA LEU A 89 5.00 -9.07 -5.16
C LEU A 89 6.00 -9.03 -6.34
N LYS A 90 7.30 -9.02 -6.03
CA LYS A 90 8.37 -8.93 -7.04
C LYS A 90 8.46 -10.13 -7.98
N ASP A 91 7.99 -11.28 -7.52
CA ASP A 91 7.91 -12.53 -8.28
C ASP A 91 6.58 -12.68 -9.04
N ASN A 92 5.81 -11.58 -9.16
CA ASN A 92 4.48 -11.54 -9.77
C ASN A 92 3.42 -12.40 -9.06
N THR A 93 3.66 -12.81 -7.81
CA THR A 93 2.63 -13.41 -6.96
C THR A 93 1.88 -12.34 -6.16
N SER A 94 0.76 -12.71 -5.51
CA SER A 94 -0.06 -11.78 -4.72
C SER A 94 -0.67 -12.51 -3.52
N TRP A 95 -0.76 -11.82 -2.39
CA TRP A 95 -1.53 -12.28 -1.22
C TRP A 95 -3.03 -11.99 -1.36
N PHE A 96 -3.40 -11.10 -2.27
CA PHE A 96 -4.78 -10.69 -2.49
C PHE A 96 -5.32 -11.32 -3.76
N ILE A 97 -6.58 -11.75 -3.68
CA ILE A 97 -7.42 -12.07 -4.83
C ILE A 97 -8.60 -11.10 -4.81
N VAL A 98 -8.85 -10.44 -5.93
CA VAL A 98 -10.01 -9.56 -6.12
C VAL A 98 -10.87 -10.20 -7.19
N ALA A 99 -12.11 -10.50 -6.85
CA ALA A 99 -13.10 -11.05 -7.77
C ALA A 99 -14.30 -10.10 -7.81
N ASP A 100 -14.75 -9.78 -9.02
CA ASP A 100 -15.94 -8.98 -9.24
C ASP A 100 -17.08 -9.88 -9.71
N PHE A 101 -18.22 -9.79 -9.05
CA PHE A 101 -19.37 -10.65 -9.30
C PHE A 101 -20.53 -9.80 -9.81
N ASP A 102 -20.47 -9.48 -11.10
CA ASP A 102 -21.51 -8.73 -11.77
C ASP A 102 -22.53 -9.69 -12.39
N LYS A 103 -23.74 -9.78 -11.80
CA LYS A 103 -25.03 -10.25 -12.39
C LYS A 103 -26.06 -10.55 -11.31
N VAL A 104 -27.28 -10.88 -11.74
CA VAL A 104 -28.38 -11.33 -10.87
C VAL A 104 -28.01 -12.56 -10.02
N GLU A 105 -27.10 -13.42 -10.51
CA GLU A 105 -26.69 -14.67 -9.87
C GLU A 105 -25.41 -14.55 -9.01
N TRP A 106 -24.95 -13.33 -8.71
CA TRP A 106 -23.69 -13.07 -7.99
C TRP A 106 -23.51 -13.88 -6.69
N VAL A 107 -24.62 -14.13 -5.97
CA VAL A 107 -24.60 -14.90 -4.72
C VAL A 107 -24.13 -16.34 -4.96
N ASP A 108 -24.60 -16.98 -6.04
CA ASP A 108 -24.24 -18.35 -6.34
C ASP A 108 -22.82 -18.44 -6.91
N ASP A 109 -22.39 -17.43 -7.65
CA ASP A 109 -21.00 -17.32 -8.12
C ASP A 109 -20.02 -17.12 -6.95
N CYS A 110 -20.37 -16.31 -5.94
CA CYS A 110 -19.61 -16.20 -4.70
C CYS A 110 -19.46 -17.56 -3.98
N LYS A 111 -20.54 -18.35 -3.88
CA LYS A 111 -20.49 -19.68 -3.23
C LYS A 111 -19.59 -20.65 -4.00
N LYS A 112 -19.69 -20.66 -5.33
CA LYS A 112 -18.82 -21.48 -6.20
C LYS A 112 -17.37 -21.06 -6.04
N PHE A 113 -17.08 -19.76 -6.03
CA PHE A 113 -15.74 -19.22 -5.84
C PHE A 113 -15.13 -19.62 -4.49
N ILE A 114 -15.86 -19.43 -3.38
CA ILE A 114 -15.42 -19.89 -2.05
C ILE A 114 -15.12 -21.39 -2.04
N THR A 115 -15.96 -22.18 -2.73
CA THR A 115 -15.76 -23.64 -2.83
C THR A 115 -14.49 -23.97 -3.61
N ALA A 116 -14.22 -23.28 -4.72
CA ALA A 116 -12.99 -23.46 -5.49
C ALA A 116 -11.73 -23.11 -4.67
N CYS A 117 -11.77 -22.03 -3.89
CA CYS A 117 -10.67 -21.60 -3.03
C CYS A 117 -10.32 -22.60 -1.90
N LYS A 118 -11.15 -23.61 -1.63
CA LYS A 118 -10.80 -24.66 -0.66
C LYS A 118 -9.78 -25.68 -1.20
N TYR A 119 -9.59 -25.70 -2.51
CA TYR A 119 -8.71 -26.66 -3.19
C TYR A 119 -7.44 -26.02 -3.74
N SER A 120 -7.22 -24.73 -3.46
CA SER A 120 -6.06 -23.93 -3.87
C SER A 120 -5.06 -23.75 -2.75
#